data_AF-A0A6G1JD83-F1
#
_entry.id   AF-A0A6G1JD83-F1
#
_cell.length_a   1.000
_cell.length_b   1.000
_cell.length_c   1.000
_cell.angle_alpha   90.00
_cell.angle_beta   90.00
_cell.angle_gamma   90.00
#
_symmetry.space_group_name_H-M   'P 1'
#
loop_
_entity.id
_entity.type
_entity.pdbx_description
1 polymer ?
#
loop_
_entity_poly.entity_id
_entity_poly.type
_entity_poly.pdbx_seq_one_letter_code
_entity_poly.pdbx_strand_id
1 'polypeptide(L)'
;MRLSALLGTACWASSVLAAFDLNRAGAVLKAPAGDSFKSVTGTFTVPSLSGNNRLSIWVGIGDSLDQTYVLGGGILYNKTLSTWTAFYPSPAKDTTSSVPLKNGDSIVVTVNIAAGAGGNVTIENKTQNKKTTQTISAPANADPERLTALTADWFVQAYQVTPGELVQTPSYGTVSFTAVSATTQGGKTVPATGAGAYEIQGTSGQMYSKTTISSSGISVRRQ
;
A
#
# COMPACT_ATOMS: atom_id res chain seq x y z
N MET A 1 22.14 50.52 -29.84
CA MET A 1 21.73 50.87 -28.46
C MET A 1 21.31 49.58 -27.78
N ARG A 2 21.95 49.25 -26.65
CA ARG A 2 21.74 48.01 -25.89
C ARG A 2 20.46 48.11 -25.06
N LEU A 3 19.74 46.99 -24.91
CA LEU A 3 19.07 46.64 -23.66
C LEU A 3 19.04 45.11 -23.52
N SER A 4 19.52 44.67 -22.36
CA SER A 4 19.69 43.29 -21.92
C SER A 4 18.57 42.86 -20.97
N ALA A 5 18.53 41.54 -20.70
CA ALA A 5 17.87 40.83 -19.59
C ALA A 5 16.37 40.52 -19.80
N LEU A 6 15.83 39.38 -19.40
CA LEU A 6 16.10 38.55 -18.22
C LEU A 6 15.95 37.04 -18.49
N LEU A 7 16.69 36.24 -17.70
CA LEU A 7 16.43 34.82 -17.44
C LEU A 7 15.02 34.58 -16.89
N GLY A 8 14.43 33.44 -17.27
CA GLY A 8 13.29 32.84 -16.59
C GLY A 8 13.35 31.32 -16.71
N THR A 9 13.95 30.68 -15.72
CA THR A 9 13.99 29.22 -15.52
C THR A 9 12.62 28.63 -15.22
N ALA A 10 12.46 27.38 -15.67
CA ALA A 10 11.70 26.29 -15.06
C ALA A 10 10.17 26.36 -15.01
N CYS A 11 9.54 25.33 -15.59
CA CYS A 11 9.02 24.24 -14.76
C CYS A 11 8.80 23.02 -15.64
N TRP A 12 9.58 21.96 -15.41
CA TRP A 12 9.17 20.62 -15.83
C TRP A 12 7.92 20.29 -15.01
N ALA A 13 6.76 20.43 -15.62
CA ALA A 13 5.54 19.87 -15.06
C ALA A 13 5.66 18.34 -15.19
N SER A 14 6.30 17.72 -14.20
CA SER A 14 6.06 16.30 -13.92
C SER A 14 4.64 16.20 -13.39
N SER A 15 3.67 16.19 -14.31
CA SER A 15 2.32 15.76 -14.00
C SER A 15 2.39 14.26 -13.72
N VAL A 16 2.61 13.89 -12.46
CA VAL A 16 2.27 12.55 -11.99
C VAL A 16 0.75 12.46 -12.18
N LEU A 17 0.31 11.76 -13.22
CA LEU A 17 -1.10 11.44 -13.40
C LEU A 17 -1.54 10.71 -12.12
N ALA A 18 -2.53 11.27 -11.43
CA ALA A 18 -3.27 10.49 -10.44
C ALA A 18 -3.91 9.32 -11.19
N ALA A 19 -3.58 8.10 -10.78
CA ALA A 19 -4.26 6.92 -11.25
C ALA A 19 -5.45 6.69 -10.31
N PHE A 20 -6.64 6.51 -10.88
CA PHE A 20 -7.85 6.35 -10.10
C PHE A 20 -8.09 4.87 -9.81
N ASP A 21 -8.41 4.57 -8.56
CA ASP A 21 -8.94 3.29 -8.15
C ASP A 21 -10.27 3.54 -7.45
N LEU A 22 -11.30 2.76 -7.78
CA LEU A 22 -12.60 2.94 -7.15
C LEU A 22 -12.50 2.83 -5.63
N ASN A 23 -11.56 2.05 -5.09
CA ASN A 23 -11.57 1.74 -3.67
C ASN A 23 -10.21 1.79 -2.95
N ARG A 24 -9.12 2.21 -3.62
CA ARG A 24 -7.78 2.32 -3.01
C ARG A 24 -7.18 3.71 -3.11
N ALA A 25 -6.54 4.16 -2.04
CA ALA A 25 -5.72 5.38 -1.99
C ALA A 25 -4.36 5.11 -1.38
N GLY A 26 -3.32 5.71 -1.94
CA GLY A 26 -1.96 5.47 -1.49
C GLY A 26 -0.95 5.61 -2.61
N ALA A 27 0.19 4.92 -2.46
CA ALA A 27 1.28 5.02 -3.41
C ALA A 27 1.62 3.65 -4.00
N VAL A 28 1.90 3.66 -5.30
CA VAL A 28 2.44 2.53 -6.05
C VAL A 28 3.79 2.93 -6.63
N LEU A 29 4.85 2.31 -6.13
CA LEU A 29 6.21 2.54 -6.61
C LEU A 29 6.58 1.48 -7.64
N LYS A 30 6.99 1.93 -8.83
CA LYS A 30 7.47 1.05 -9.91
C LYS A 30 8.93 0.66 -9.69
N ALA A 31 9.27 -0.59 -9.93
CA ALA A 31 10.65 -1.07 -9.93
C ALA A 31 11.48 -0.41 -11.06
N PRO A 32 12.79 -0.17 -10.84
CA PRO A 32 13.69 0.26 -11.90
C PRO A 32 13.67 -0.71 -13.09
N ALA A 33 13.89 -0.20 -14.30
CA ALA A 33 13.90 -1.03 -15.51
C ALA A 33 14.93 -2.16 -15.40
N GLY A 34 14.49 -3.40 -15.66
CA GLY A 34 15.32 -4.59 -15.59
C GLY A 34 15.53 -5.15 -14.17
N ASP A 35 14.83 -4.64 -13.16
CA ASP A 35 14.87 -5.13 -11.78
C ASP A 35 13.45 -5.39 -11.25
N SER A 36 13.36 -6.01 -10.08
CA SER A 36 12.10 -6.28 -9.37
C SER A 36 12.27 -6.05 -7.87
N PHE A 37 11.17 -5.88 -7.14
CA PHE A 37 11.26 -5.72 -5.69
C PHE A 37 11.49 -7.05 -4.99
N LYS A 38 12.43 -7.03 -4.05
CA LYS A 38 12.69 -8.10 -3.10
C LYS A 38 11.97 -7.86 -1.78
N SER A 39 11.94 -6.61 -1.32
CA SER A 39 11.40 -6.25 -0.02
C SER A 39 10.67 -4.93 -0.09
N VAL A 40 9.58 -4.82 0.66
CA VAL A 40 8.87 -3.56 0.90
C VAL A 40 8.48 -3.49 2.37
N THR A 41 8.53 -2.30 2.95
CA THR A 41 8.06 -2.07 4.31
C THR A 41 7.43 -0.71 4.49
N GLY A 42 6.54 -0.60 5.48
CA GLY A 42 5.97 0.65 5.94
C GLY A 42 5.46 0.50 7.37
N THR A 43 5.48 1.61 8.11
CA THR A 43 4.93 1.72 9.47
C THR A 43 3.77 2.70 9.47
N PHE A 44 2.64 2.33 10.06
CA PHE A 44 1.51 3.24 10.25
C PHE A 44 0.92 3.09 11.66
N THR A 45 0.19 4.11 12.10
CA THR A 45 -0.62 4.04 13.32
C THR A 45 -2.06 3.68 12.96
N VAL A 46 -2.65 2.72 13.69
CA VAL A 46 -4.06 2.34 13.51
C VAL A 46 -4.93 3.57 13.82
N PRO A 47 -5.75 4.06 12.88
CA PRO A 47 -6.63 5.21 13.14
C PRO A 47 -7.69 4.87 14.19
N SER A 48 -8.37 5.88 14.72
CA SER A 48 -9.53 5.69 15.62
C SER A 48 -10.77 5.23 14.86
N LEU A 49 -10.75 3.99 14.36
CA LEU A 49 -11.80 3.43 13.53
C LEU A 49 -13.05 3.06 14.34
N SER A 50 -14.21 3.39 13.79
CA SER A 50 -15.54 3.11 14.35
C SER A 50 -16.60 3.07 13.24
N GLY A 51 -17.80 2.56 13.56
CA GLY A 51 -18.93 2.48 12.63
C GLY A 51 -18.97 1.19 11.80
N ASN A 52 -19.74 1.23 10.71
CA ASN A 52 -20.01 0.04 9.87
C ASN A 52 -19.19 -0.01 8.57
N ASN A 53 -18.53 1.09 8.21
CA ASN A 53 -17.77 1.18 6.96
C ASN A 53 -16.44 0.43 7.11
N ARG A 54 -16.07 -0.34 6.09
CA ARG A 54 -14.91 -1.22 6.13
C ARG A 54 -13.67 -0.50 5.60
N LEU A 55 -12.52 -0.83 6.18
CA LEU A 55 -11.23 -0.28 5.77
C LEU A 55 -10.15 -1.33 5.89
N SER A 56 -9.22 -1.38 4.94
CA SER A 56 -7.94 -2.07 5.11
C SER A 56 -6.80 -1.09 4.96
N ILE A 57 -5.72 -1.28 5.74
CA ILE A 57 -4.47 -0.53 5.59
C ILE A 57 -3.38 -1.57 5.45
N TRP A 58 -2.64 -1.55 4.35
CA TRP A 58 -1.74 -2.63 3.99
C TRP A 58 -0.52 -2.19 3.19
N VAL A 59 0.47 -3.07 3.19
CA VAL A 59 1.71 -2.96 2.40
C VAL A 59 1.87 -4.25 1.60
N GLY A 60 2.25 -4.14 0.33
CA GLY A 60 2.29 -5.29 -0.58
C GLY A 60 3.26 -5.14 -1.75
N ILE A 61 3.46 -6.24 -2.46
CA ILE A 61 4.20 -6.31 -3.72
C ILE A 61 3.31 -6.94 -4.78
N GLY A 62 3.20 -6.27 -5.93
CA GLY A 62 2.71 -6.87 -7.17
C GLY A 62 1.39 -6.35 -7.74
N ASP A 63 0.78 -5.32 -7.16
CA ASP A 63 -0.59 -4.90 -7.52
C ASP A 63 -0.74 -4.32 -8.95
N SER A 64 0.34 -3.85 -9.59
CA SER A 64 0.44 -3.88 -11.07
C SER A 64 1.80 -3.43 -11.63
N LEU A 65 2.28 -4.07 -12.69
CA LEU A 65 2.26 -3.49 -14.04
C LEU A 65 1.93 -4.67 -14.97
N ASP A 66 0.64 -5.02 -14.93
CA ASP A 66 -0.12 -6.07 -15.62
C ASP A 66 -0.13 -7.48 -14.99
N GLN A 67 0.12 -7.55 -13.69
CA GLN A 67 -0.29 -8.67 -12.85
C GLN A 67 -1.25 -8.23 -11.74
N THR A 68 -2.01 -9.18 -11.19
CA THR A 68 -2.93 -8.94 -10.09
C THR A 68 -2.54 -9.72 -8.84
N TYR A 69 -1.42 -10.48 -8.85
CA TYR A 69 -1.02 -11.25 -7.69
C TYR A 69 -0.31 -10.36 -6.69
N VAL A 70 -0.88 -10.25 -5.49
CA VAL A 70 -0.36 -9.36 -4.44
C VAL A 70 0.03 -10.18 -3.24
N LEU A 71 1.33 -10.20 -2.92
CA LEU A 71 1.82 -10.68 -1.63
C LEU A 71 1.81 -9.49 -0.67
N GLY A 72 1.07 -9.60 0.43
CA GLY A 72 0.92 -8.47 1.33
C GLY A 72 0.31 -8.82 2.68
N GLY A 73 0.23 -7.80 3.52
CA GLY A 73 -0.43 -7.90 4.82
C GLY A 73 -0.71 -6.53 5.42
N GLY A 74 -1.47 -6.54 6.51
CA GLY A 74 -1.86 -5.32 7.19
C GLY A 74 -2.99 -5.54 8.17
N ILE A 75 -3.85 -4.54 8.27
CA ILE A 75 -5.04 -4.58 9.12
C ILE A 75 -6.32 -4.55 8.29
N LEU A 76 -7.38 -5.09 8.86
CA LEU A 76 -8.74 -4.97 8.37
C LEU A 76 -9.62 -4.45 9.50
N TYR A 77 -10.50 -3.52 9.16
CA TYR A 77 -11.59 -3.05 10.01
C TYR A 77 -12.92 -3.44 9.39
N ASN A 78 -13.70 -4.22 10.12
CA ASN A 78 -15.09 -4.55 9.81
C ASN A 78 -15.87 -4.69 11.12
N LYS A 79 -16.27 -3.54 11.68
CA LYS A 79 -16.78 -3.37 13.06
C LYS A 79 -15.73 -3.67 14.15
N THR A 80 -14.93 -4.71 13.96
CA THR A 80 -13.76 -5.08 14.76
C THR A 80 -12.48 -4.96 13.93
N LEU A 81 -11.35 -4.91 14.62
CA LEU A 81 -10.01 -4.88 14.02
C LEU A 81 -9.39 -6.27 13.98
N SER A 82 -8.75 -6.61 12.87
CA SER A 82 -7.98 -7.84 12.69
C SER A 82 -6.70 -7.60 11.91
N THR A 83 -5.67 -8.44 12.12
CA THR A 83 -4.49 -8.49 11.26
C THR A 83 -4.63 -9.61 10.24
N TRP A 84 -4.06 -9.43 9.05
CA TRP A 84 -4.11 -10.42 7.99
C TRP A 84 -2.86 -10.43 7.12
N THR A 85 -2.57 -11.60 6.54
CA THR A 85 -1.56 -11.77 5.48
C THR A 85 -2.17 -12.54 4.32
N ALA A 86 -1.75 -12.29 3.08
CA ALA A 86 -2.30 -12.97 1.92
C ALA A 86 -1.32 -13.00 0.75
N PHE A 87 -1.57 -13.95 -0.16
CA PHE A 87 -1.11 -13.88 -1.54
C PHE A 87 -2.34 -13.92 -2.45
N TYR A 88 -2.88 -12.74 -2.78
CA TYR A 88 -4.08 -12.61 -3.60
C TYR A 88 -3.88 -13.30 -4.96
N PRO A 89 -4.88 -14.02 -5.51
CA PRO A 89 -6.27 -14.16 -5.05
C PRO A 89 -6.53 -15.27 -4.03
N SER A 90 -5.50 -15.86 -3.41
CA SER A 90 -5.73 -16.80 -2.31
C SER A 90 -6.42 -16.10 -1.13
N PRO A 91 -7.28 -16.79 -0.36
CA PRO A 91 -7.91 -16.22 0.83
C PRO A 91 -6.88 -15.66 1.82
N ALA A 92 -7.21 -14.52 2.43
CA ALA A 92 -6.38 -13.95 3.47
C ALA A 92 -6.37 -14.83 4.73
N LYS A 93 -5.20 -14.98 5.34
CA LYS A 93 -5.01 -15.65 6.62
C LYS A 93 -5.10 -14.63 7.75
N ASP A 94 -6.04 -14.83 8.67
CA ASP A 94 -6.14 -14.06 9.90
C ASP A 94 -4.94 -14.36 10.82
N THR A 95 -4.30 -13.31 11.33
CA THR A 95 -3.15 -13.39 12.24
C THR A 95 -3.41 -12.72 13.60
N THR A 96 -4.65 -12.33 13.88
CA THR A 96 -5.05 -11.50 15.02
C THR A 96 -4.72 -12.13 16.37
N SER A 97 -4.78 -13.46 16.47
CA SER A 97 -4.40 -14.18 17.69
C SER A 97 -2.90 -14.06 18.01
N SER A 98 -2.06 -13.92 16.98
CA SER A 98 -0.60 -13.75 17.13
C SER A 98 -0.21 -12.28 17.29
N VAL A 99 -0.89 -11.39 16.55
CA VAL A 99 -0.68 -9.95 16.57
C VAL A 99 -2.04 -9.27 16.76
N PRO A 100 -2.51 -9.17 18.01
CA PRO A 100 -3.71 -8.39 18.33
C PRO A 100 -3.44 -6.91 18.06
N LEU A 101 -4.49 -6.14 17.79
CA LEU A 101 -4.38 -4.71 17.56
C LEU A 101 -5.57 -3.92 18.10
N LYS A 102 -5.36 -2.64 18.36
CA LYS A 102 -6.39 -1.66 18.71
C LYS A 102 -6.08 -0.31 18.05
N ASN A 103 -7.06 0.59 18.07
CA ASN A 103 -6.86 1.98 17.68
C ASN A 103 -5.65 2.59 18.41
N GLY A 104 -4.81 3.33 17.68
CA GLY A 104 -3.60 3.96 18.20
C GLY A 104 -2.34 3.09 18.21
N ASP A 105 -2.42 1.78 17.93
CA ASP A 105 -1.24 0.93 17.86
C ASP A 105 -0.35 1.28 16.66
N SER A 106 0.97 1.12 16.80
CA SER A 106 1.95 1.28 15.73
C SER A 106 2.24 -0.07 15.07
N ILE A 107 1.89 -0.20 13.80
CA ILE A 107 2.01 -1.42 13.02
C ILE A 107 3.11 -1.26 11.98
N VAL A 108 4.02 -2.23 11.92
CA VAL A 108 4.98 -2.40 10.83
C VAL A 108 4.54 -3.59 10.00
N VAL A 109 4.52 -3.40 8.69
CA VAL A 109 4.42 -4.49 7.73
C VAL A 109 5.70 -4.57 6.93
N THR A 110 6.23 -5.77 6.77
CA THR A 110 7.36 -6.06 5.88
C THR A 110 7.03 -7.25 5.02
N VAL A 111 7.11 -7.09 3.71
CA VAL A 111 6.93 -8.17 2.74
C VAL A 111 8.29 -8.47 2.10
N ASN A 112 8.65 -9.74 1.99
CA ASN A 112 9.85 -10.19 1.32
C ASN A 112 9.52 -11.29 0.31
N ILE A 113 9.87 -11.10 -0.95
CA ILE A 113 9.82 -12.16 -1.97
C ILE A 113 10.96 -13.15 -1.70
N ALA A 114 10.61 -14.43 -1.56
CA ALA A 114 11.57 -15.51 -1.39
C ALA A 114 12.06 -16.02 -2.75
N ALA A 115 13.13 -16.83 -2.76
CA ALA A 115 13.47 -17.59 -3.95
C ALA A 115 12.32 -18.58 -4.25
N GLY A 116 11.76 -18.52 -5.46
CA GLY A 116 10.57 -19.28 -5.87
C GLY A 116 9.30 -18.41 -5.97
N ALA A 117 8.14 -19.05 -6.09
CA ALA A 117 6.86 -18.38 -6.31
C ALA A 117 6.19 -17.89 -5.01
N GLY A 118 6.93 -17.50 -3.98
CA GLY A 118 6.35 -17.19 -2.65
C GLY A 118 7.12 -16.13 -1.88
N GLY A 119 6.75 -15.91 -0.63
CA GLY A 119 7.47 -14.96 0.21
C GLY A 119 7.09 -15.01 1.67
N ASN A 120 7.65 -14.07 2.42
CA ASN A 120 7.39 -13.89 3.84
C ASN A 120 6.70 -12.55 4.07
N VAL A 121 5.56 -12.59 4.75
CA VAL A 121 4.87 -11.38 5.23
C VAL A 121 5.01 -11.32 6.74
N THR A 122 5.58 -10.23 7.23
CA THR A 122 5.75 -9.96 8.65
C THR A 122 4.85 -8.82 9.07
N ILE A 123 4.08 -9.04 10.14
CA ILE A 123 3.31 -7.99 10.81
C ILE A 123 3.84 -7.88 12.23
N GLU A 124 4.14 -6.65 12.65
CA GLU A 124 4.65 -6.34 13.97
C GLU A 124 3.84 -5.19 14.56
N ASN A 125 3.19 -5.46 15.70
CA ASN A 125 2.60 -4.42 16.54
C ASN A 125 3.67 -3.96 17.54
N LYS A 126 4.31 -2.83 17.24
CA LYS A 126 5.35 -2.24 18.07
C LYS A 126 4.84 -1.80 19.44
N THR A 127 3.59 -1.32 19.51
CA THR A 127 2.98 -0.88 20.77
C THR A 127 2.79 -2.04 21.74
N GLN A 128 2.50 -3.24 21.23
CA GLN A 128 2.25 -4.43 22.05
C GLN A 128 3.43 -5.41 22.09
N ASN A 129 4.54 -5.11 21.39
CA ASN A 129 5.68 -6.00 21.22
C ASN A 129 5.27 -7.42 20.77
N LYS A 130 4.37 -7.49 19.78
CA LYS A 130 3.87 -8.74 19.18
C LYS A 130 4.20 -8.77 17.70
N LYS A 131 4.62 -9.93 17.22
CA LYS A 131 5.09 -10.12 15.86
C LYS A 131 4.72 -11.49 15.35
N THR A 132 4.43 -11.57 14.06
CA THR A 132 4.32 -12.83 13.33
C THR A 132 4.95 -12.70 11.97
N THR A 133 5.54 -13.78 11.48
CA THR A 133 6.04 -13.91 10.10
C THR A 133 5.37 -15.13 9.50
N GLN A 134 4.68 -14.92 8.39
CA GLN A 134 3.99 -15.95 7.64
C GLN A 134 4.75 -16.21 6.35
N THR A 135 5.17 -17.45 6.13
CA THR A 135 5.63 -17.92 4.82
C THR A 135 4.41 -18.30 3.99
N ILE A 136 4.26 -17.69 2.82
CA ILE A 136 3.08 -17.81 1.97
C ILE A 136 3.52 -18.14 0.55
N SER A 137 2.99 -19.23 0.00
CA SER A 137 3.20 -19.64 -1.38
C SER A 137 2.27 -18.87 -2.33
N ALA A 138 2.65 -18.73 -3.60
CA ALA A 138 1.74 -18.30 -4.64
C ALA A 138 0.49 -19.18 -4.69
N PRO A 139 -0.63 -18.61 -5.17
CA PRO A 139 -1.80 -19.41 -5.56
C PRO A 139 -1.38 -20.59 -6.43
N ALA A 140 -1.99 -21.75 -6.22
CA ALA A 140 -1.63 -22.98 -6.95
C ALA A 140 -1.73 -22.85 -8.47
N ASN A 141 -2.65 -22.01 -8.96
CA ASN A 141 -2.87 -21.74 -10.37
C ASN A 141 -2.29 -20.39 -10.80
N ALA A 142 -1.31 -19.86 -10.06
CA ALA A 142 -0.63 -18.64 -10.45
C ALA A 142 0.17 -18.87 -11.72
N ASP A 143 0.02 -17.99 -12.70
CA ASP A 143 0.89 -17.92 -13.86
C ASP A 143 2.27 -17.40 -13.41
N PRO A 144 3.35 -18.19 -13.48
CA PRO A 144 4.67 -17.77 -13.04
C PRO A 144 5.19 -16.53 -13.77
N GLU A 145 4.81 -16.34 -15.04
CA GLU A 145 5.23 -15.18 -15.84
C GLU A 145 4.64 -13.87 -15.30
N ARG A 146 3.54 -13.96 -14.55
CA ARG A 146 2.88 -12.80 -13.93
C ARG A 146 3.39 -12.50 -12.53
N LEU A 147 4.17 -13.38 -11.88
CA LEU A 147 4.73 -13.15 -10.54
C LEU A 147 5.98 -12.25 -10.59
N THR A 148 5.82 -11.03 -11.11
CA THR A 148 6.94 -10.18 -11.54
C THR A 148 7.51 -9.28 -10.43
N ALA A 149 6.76 -9.04 -9.35
CA ALA A 149 7.16 -8.16 -8.25
C ALA A 149 7.60 -6.74 -8.69
N LEU A 150 6.99 -6.20 -9.74
CA LEU A 150 7.38 -4.91 -10.33
C LEU A 150 6.85 -3.69 -9.59
N THR A 151 5.99 -3.89 -8.59
CA THR A 151 5.43 -2.80 -7.78
C THR A 151 5.51 -3.07 -6.30
N ALA A 152 5.72 -1.98 -5.57
CA ALA A 152 5.68 -1.90 -4.12
C ALA A 152 4.57 -0.92 -3.73
N ASP A 153 3.69 -1.36 -2.84
CA ASP A 153 2.37 -0.78 -2.65
C ASP A 153 2.15 -0.43 -1.18
N TRP A 154 1.61 0.77 -0.93
CA TRP A 154 1.14 1.21 0.40
C TRP A 154 -0.24 1.80 0.26
N PHE A 155 -1.26 1.12 0.77
CA PHE A 155 -2.64 1.46 0.50
C PHE A 155 -3.50 1.56 1.75
N VAL A 156 -4.44 2.51 1.67
CA VAL A 156 -5.68 2.56 2.43
C VAL A 156 -6.80 2.17 1.47
N GLN A 157 -7.56 1.14 1.79
CA GLN A 157 -8.57 0.56 0.92
C GLN A 157 -9.95 0.56 1.57
N ALA A 158 -10.92 1.18 0.92
CA ALA A 158 -12.33 1.01 1.22
C ALA A 158 -12.78 -0.37 0.70
N TYR A 159 -13.21 -1.27 1.57
CA TYR A 159 -13.52 -2.63 1.14
C TYR A 159 -15.03 -2.84 0.94
N GLN A 160 -15.41 -3.24 -0.28
CA GLN A 160 -16.78 -3.63 -0.63
C GLN A 160 -16.88 -5.15 -0.64
N VAL A 161 -17.90 -5.70 0.01
CA VAL A 161 -18.12 -7.17 0.06
C VAL A 161 -19.35 -7.59 -0.72
N THR A 162 -20.23 -6.63 -1.04
CA THR A 162 -21.47 -6.89 -1.76
C THR A 162 -21.34 -6.32 -3.18
N PRO A 163 -21.64 -7.10 -4.24
CA PRO A 163 -21.72 -6.57 -5.59
C PRO A 163 -22.65 -5.34 -5.65
N GLY A 164 -22.16 -4.24 -6.20
CA GLY A 164 -22.93 -2.98 -6.30
C GLY A 164 -22.94 -2.10 -5.04
N GLU A 165 -22.27 -2.50 -3.96
CA GLU A 165 -22.08 -1.65 -2.77
C GLU A 165 -21.36 -0.35 -3.16
N LEU A 166 -21.85 0.80 -2.72
CA LEU A 166 -21.16 2.07 -2.95
C LEU A 166 -19.92 2.15 -2.06
N VAL A 167 -18.86 2.74 -2.59
CA VAL A 167 -17.61 2.97 -1.86
C VAL A 167 -17.89 3.91 -0.69
N GLN A 168 -17.55 3.45 0.52
CA GLN A 168 -17.65 4.24 1.75
C GLN A 168 -16.45 3.98 2.65
N THR A 169 -16.02 4.99 3.39
CA THR A 169 -14.90 4.89 4.33
C THR A 169 -15.37 5.23 5.75
N PRO A 170 -14.83 4.58 6.81
CA PRO A 170 -14.97 5.08 8.18
C PRO A 170 -14.21 6.40 8.33
N SER A 171 -14.47 7.14 9.42
CA SER A 171 -13.69 8.35 9.72
C SER A 171 -12.28 7.97 10.21
N TYR A 172 -11.35 7.81 9.27
CA TYR A 172 -9.96 7.43 9.56
C TYR A 172 -9.00 8.63 9.69
N GLY A 173 -9.49 9.86 9.47
CA GLY A 173 -8.66 11.07 9.49
C GLY A 173 -7.54 11.00 8.45
N THR A 174 -6.29 10.92 8.91
CA THR A 174 -5.11 10.77 8.05
C THR A 174 -4.34 9.53 8.46
N VAL A 175 -4.10 8.63 7.50
CA VAL A 175 -3.13 7.54 7.66
C VAL A 175 -1.79 8.00 7.11
N SER A 176 -0.72 7.85 7.90
CA SER A 176 0.64 8.16 7.47
C SER A 176 1.50 6.90 7.50
N PHE A 177 1.96 6.47 6.34
CA PHE A 177 3.02 5.48 6.22
C PHE A 177 4.38 6.18 6.37
N THR A 178 5.13 5.73 7.36
CA THR A 178 6.49 6.17 7.69
C THR A 178 7.45 4.99 7.57
N ALA A 179 8.75 5.25 7.66
CA ALA A 179 9.79 4.24 7.45
C ALA A 179 9.55 3.44 6.14
N VAL A 180 9.10 4.15 5.12
CA VAL A 180 8.75 3.61 3.81
C VAL A 180 10.05 3.24 3.09
N SER A 181 10.21 1.97 2.72
CA SER A 181 11.38 1.51 1.98
C SER A 181 11.00 0.35 1.08
N ALA A 182 11.53 0.36 -0.15
CA ALA A 182 11.46 -0.75 -1.09
C ALA A 182 12.86 -1.07 -1.59
N THR A 183 13.26 -2.33 -1.52
CA THR A 183 14.59 -2.79 -1.94
C THR A 183 14.44 -3.78 -3.08
N THR A 184 15.23 -3.59 -4.13
CA THR A 184 15.21 -4.46 -5.30
C THR A 184 15.96 -5.77 -5.08
N GLN A 185 15.77 -6.74 -5.97
CA GLN A 185 16.57 -7.97 -5.98
C GLN A 185 18.06 -7.68 -6.15
N GLY A 186 18.40 -6.65 -6.93
CA GLY A 186 19.75 -6.10 -7.06
C GLY A 186 20.30 -5.39 -5.82
N GLY A 187 19.54 -5.30 -4.72
CA GLY A 187 19.98 -4.70 -3.46
C GLY A 187 19.89 -3.18 -3.39
N LYS A 188 19.25 -2.53 -4.38
CA LYS A 188 19.08 -1.07 -4.38
C LYS A 188 17.85 -0.68 -3.59
N THR A 189 17.98 0.30 -2.71
CA THR A 189 16.82 0.95 -2.08
C THR A 189 16.27 2.01 -3.01
N VAL A 190 14.97 1.94 -3.31
CA VAL A 190 14.25 2.88 -4.16
C VAL A 190 13.39 3.77 -3.27
N PRO A 191 13.57 5.10 -3.30
CA PRO A 191 12.75 6.01 -2.51
C PRO A 191 11.31 6.04 -3.05
N ALA A 192 10.33 6.21 -2.18
CA ALA A 192 8.93 6.35 -2.59
C ALA A 192 8.65 7.64 -3.38
N THR A 193 9.55 8.61 -3.35
CA THR A 193 9.45 9.82 -4.18
C THR A 193 9.47 9.44 -5.66
N GLY A 194 8.39 9.76 -6.38
CA GLY A 194 8.19 9.35 -7.78
C GLY A 194 7.23 8.17 -7.95
N ALA A 195 6.71 7.60 -6.86
CA ALA A 195 5.58 6.68 -6.90
C ALA A 195 4.32 7.37 -7.46
N GLY A 196 3.47 6.60 -8.13
CA GLY A 196 2.15 7.06 -8.56
C GLY A 196 1.22 7.19 -7.35
N ALA A 197 0.51 8.32 -7.27
CA ALA A 197 -0.50 8.55 -6.24
C ALA A 197 -1.87 8.05 -6.71
N TYR A 198 -2.56 7.34 -5.82
CA TYR A 198 -3.90 6.82 -6.01
C TYR A 198 -4.85 7.41 -4.99
N GLU A 199 -6.12 7.49 -5.38
CA GLU A 199 -7.18 8.05 -4.57
C GLU A 199 -8.43 7.18 -4.62
N ILE A 200 -9.13 7.08 -3.48
CA ILE A 200 -10.46 6.48 -3.40
C ILE A 200 -11.43 7.43 -4.08
N GLN A 201 -12.06 6.97 -5.16
CA GLN A 201 -13.05 7.73 -5.91
C GLN A 201 -14.36 6.94 -6.05
N GLY A 202 -15.47 7.56 -5.66
CA GLY A 202 -16.80 7.00 -5.89
C GLY A 202 -17.18 7.01 -7.36
N THR A 203 -18.20 6.21 -7.72
CA THR A 203 -18.72 6.13 -9.09
C THR A 203 -19.29 7.45 -9.64
N SER A 204 -19.65 8.39 -8.75
CA SER A 204 -20.05 9.76 -9.11
C SER A 204 -18.88 10.69 -9.43
N GLY A 205 -17.64 10.24 -9.28
CA GLY A 205 -16.42 11.05 -9.37
C GLY A 205 -16.04 11.74 -8.05
N GLN A 206 -16.84 11.57 -6.98
CA GLN A 206 -16.52 12.11 -5.66
C GLN A 206 -15.21 11.52 -5.11
N MET A 207 -14.28 12.38 -4.73
CA MET A 207 -13.04 11.99 -4.07
C MET A 207 -13.28 11.77 -2.57
N TYR A 208 -12.88 10.61 -2.06
CA TYR A 208 -12.95 10.28 -0.62
C TYR A 208 -11.58 10.37 0.07
N SER A 209 -10.51 10.55 -0.68
CA SER A 209 -9.15 10.69 -0.15
C SER A 209 -8.35 11.76 -0.88
N LYS A 210 -7.24 12.14 -0.25
CA LYS A 210 -6.12 12.84 -0.87
C LYS A 210 -4.83 12.23 -0.37
N THR A 211 -4.02 11.73 -1.30
CA THR A 211 -2.71 11.16 -1.10
C THR A 211 -1.64 12.22 -1.30
N THR A 212 -0.60 12.19 -0.47
CA THR A 212 0.59 13.03 -0.61
C THR A 212 1.81 12.16 -0.37
N ILE A 213 2.76 12.21 -1.31
CA ILE A 213 4.00 11.44 -1.28
C ILE A 213 5.14 12.44 -1.15
N SER A 214 6.02 12.20 -0.18
CA SER A 214 7.20 13.02 0.08
C SER A 214 8.40 12.14 0.45
N SER A 215 9.55 12.77 0.69
CA SER A 215 10.72 12.07 1.25
C SER A 215 10.48 11.58 2.69
N SER A 216 9.50 12.14 3.41
CA SER A 216 9.17 11.75 4.78
C SER A 216 8.16 10.61 4.88
N GLY A 217 7.51 10.23 3.79
CA GLY A 217 6.56 9.11 3.75
C GLY A 217 5.38 9.34 2.81
N ILE A 218 4.30 8.61 3.07
CA ILE A 218 3.06 8.65 2.30
C ILE A 218 1.93 8.98 3.25
N SER A 219 1.13 9.99 2.94
CA SER A 219 -0.03 10.39 3.74
C SER A 219 -1.31 10.26 2.93
N VAL A 220 -2.32 9.59 3.48
CA VAL A 220 -3.64 9.42 2.90
C VAL A 220 -4.67 10.06 3.81
N ARG A 221 -5.18 11.23 3.41
CA ARG A 221 -6.17 12.01 4.17
C ARG A 221 -7.57 11.78 3.63
N ARG A 222 -8.50 11.38 4.49
CA ARG A 222 -9.94 11.30 4.18
C ARG A 222 -10.48 12.68 3.79
N GLN A 223 -11.32 12.76 2.76
CA GLN A 223 -12.08 13.96 2.39
C GLN A 223 -13.49 13.98 3.00
#